data_AF-A0A850MJ88-F1
#
_entry.id   AF-A0A850MJ88-F1
#
_cell.length_a   1.000
_cell.length_b   1.000
_cell.length_c   1.000
_cell.angle_alpha   90.00
_cell.angle_beta   90.00
_cell.angle_gamma   90.00
#
_symmetry.space_group_name_H-M   'P 1'
#
loop_
_entity.id
_entity.type
_entity.pdbx_description
1 polymer ?
#
loop_
_entity_poly.entity_id
_entity_poly.type
_entity_poly.pdbx_seq_one_letter_code
_entity_poly.pdbx_strand_id
1 'polypeptide(L)'
;MIDLISLDWLDIVKVKKISDIKDIQDEVNLPHIYYKYIWLLGQFIQHSLLYLQGVRVPDPPELKERFPDKNPAQLIDIQREIYGCKFNWETGSLIVCYKDDLFEITSEAKEIVAANVTSDLAACCGFDDRGFDFNRACNKAVEKIIENITSGETQPL
;
A
#
# COMPACT_ATOMS: atom_id res chain seq x y z
N MET A 1 -24.11 31.95 -10.66
CA MET A 1 -23.47 31.13 -11.70
C MET A 1 -22.18 30.66 -11.07
N ILE A 2 -22.24 29.50 -10.39
CA ILE A 2 -21.07 28.93 -9.71
C ILE A 2 -20.53 27.90 -10.70
N ASP A 3 -19.31 28.14 -11.14
CA ASP A 3 -18.62 27.31 -12.12
C ASP A 3 -18.60 25.85 -11.67
N LEU A 4 -19.05 24.99 -12.59
CA LEU A 4 -18.81 23.56 -12.57
C LEU A 4 -17.29 23.34 -12.64
N ILE A 5 -16.63 23.28 -11.48
CA ILE A 5 -15.34 22.59 -11.38
C ILE A 5 -15.68 21.11 -11.55
N SER A 6 -15.41 20.60 -12.75
CA SER A 6 -15.67 19.22 -13.12
C SER A 6 -14.99 18.28 -12.12
N LEU A 7 -15.76 17.30 -11.66
CA LEU A 7 -15.36 16.21 -10.76
C LEU A 7 -14.41 15.19 -11.43
N ASP A 8 -13.70 15.59 -12.49
CA ASP A 8 -12.94 14.69 -13.38
C ASP A 8 -11.79 13.96 -12.67
N TRP A 9 -11.32 14.45 -11.52
CA TRP A 9 -10.23 13.81 -10.77
C TRP A 9 -10.67 12.57 -9.99
N LEU A 10 -11.94 12.49 -9.59
CA LEU A 10 -12.50 11.29 -8.94
C LEU A 10 -12.78 10.17 -9.95
N ASP A 11 -12.99 10.52 -11.23
CA ASP A 11 -13.15 9.54 -12.31
C ASP A 11 -11.84 8.89 -12.75
N ILE A 12 -10.68 9.51 -12.48
CA ILE A 12 -9.35 8.90 -12.65
C ILE A 12 -9.13 7.77 -11.62
N VAL A 13 -9.79 7.86 -10.45
CA VAL A 13 -9.80 6.80 -9.44
C VAL A 13 -11.11 6.00 -9.55
N LYS A 14 -11.56 5.70 -10.77
CA LYS A 14 -12.42 4.52 -11.01
C LYS A 14 -11.57 3.26 -10.83
N VAL A 15 -11.15 3.01 -9.59
CA VAL A 15 -10.64 1.71 -9.15
C VAL A 15 -11.73 0.72 -9.48
N LYS A 16 -11.53 -0.05 -10.56
CA LYS A 16 -12.37 -1.20 -10.86
C LYS A 16 -12.55 -1.96 -9.55
N LYS A 17 -13.81 -2.26 -9.20
CA LYS A 17 -14.12 -3.25 -8.19
C LYS A 17 -13.54 -4.56 -8.71
N ILE A 18 -12.35 -4.90 -8.24
CA ILE A 18 -11.70 -6.16 -8.57
C ILE A 18 -12.19 -7.16 -7.54
N SER A 19 -13.40 -7.66 -7.77
CA SER A 19 -13.93 -8.85 -7.08
C SER A 19 -13.28 -10.14 -7.59
N ASP A 20 -12.35 -10.05 -8.55
CA ASP A 20 -11.98 -11.18 -9.41
C ASP A 20 -10.50 -11.57 -9.35
N ILE A 21 -9.70 -11.00 -8.43
CA ILE A 21 -8.34 -11.53 -8.18
C ILE A 21 -8.49 -12.82 -7.39
N LYS A 22 -8.24 -13.93 -8.07
CA LYS A 22 -8.19 -15.29 -7.50
C LYS A 22 -7.19 -15.33 -6.34
N ASP A 23 -7.46 -16.15 -5.33
CA ASP A 23 -6.52 -16.46 -4.27
C ASP A 23 -5.18 -16.93 -4.86
N ILE A 24 -4.15 -16.08 -4.74
CA ILE A 24 -2.78 -16.42 -5.13
C ILE A 24 -2.13 -17.09 -3.92
N GLN A 25 -1.82 -18.39 -4.07
CA GLN A 25 -1.07 -19.14 -3.06
C GLN A 25 0.43 -18.85 -3.24
N ASP A 26 1.04 -18.34 -2.17
CA ASP A 26 2.44 -17.92 -2.15
C ASP A 26 3.22 -18.87 -1.22
N GLU A 27 4.39 -19.36 -1.66
CA GLU A 27 5.18 -20.40 -0.96
C GLU A 27 5.84 -19.90 0.34
N VAL A 28 5.96 -18.58 0.53
CA VAL A 28 6.49 -17.97 1.77
C VAL A 28 5.36 -17.77 2.78
N ASN A 29 5.22 -18.72 3.69
CA ASN A 29 4.20 -18.69 4.74
C ASN A 29 4.72 -17.90 5.97
N LEU A 30 4.59 -16.57 5.92
CA LEU A 30 4.91 -15.71 7.06
C LEU A 30 3.77 -15.74 8.09
N PRO A 31 4.05 -15.87 9.39
CA PRO A 31 3.01 -15.79 10.41
C PRO A 31 2.23 -14.46 10.34
N HIS A 32 0.95 -14.46 10.69
CA HIS A 32 0.09 -13.26 10.65
C HIS A 32 0.66 -12.03 11.39
N ILE A 33 1.53 -12.23 12.39
CA ILE A 33 2.20 -11.14 13.11
C ILE A 33 3.00 -10.22 12.17
N TYR A 34 3.45 -10.72 11.01
CA TYR A 34 4.20 -9.98 10.01
C TYR A 34 3.31 -9.18 9.05
N TYR A 35 2.00 -9.49 8.98
CA TYR A 35 1.10 -8.88 8.00
C TYR A 35 0.97 -7.37 8.19
N LYS A 36 1.06 -6.88 9.43
CA LYS A 36 1.10 -5.44 9.70
C LYS A 36 2.28 -4.75 9.02
N TYR A 37 3.45 -5.40 8.94
CA TYR A 37 4.64 -4.82 8.28
C TYR A 37 4.56 -4.92 6.77
N ILE A 38 4.01 -6.03 6.25
CA ILE A 38 3.75 -6.18 4.81
C ILE A 38 2.79 -5.09 4.35
N TRP A 39 1.69 -4.90 5.08
CA TRP A 39 0.73 -3.84 4.82
C TRP A 39 1.37 -2.45 4.88
N LEU A 40 2.14 -2.13 5.93
CA LEU A 40 2.84 -0.84 6.06
C LEU A 40 3.83 -0.59 4.90
N LEU A 41 4.59 -1.63 4.51
CA LEU A 41 5.50 -1.55 3.37
C LEU A 41 4.72 -1.29 2.07
N GLY A 42 3.58 -1.95 1.89
CA GLY A 42 2.67 -1.72 0.77
C GLY A 42 2.14 -0.29 0.69
N GLN A 43 1.76 0.30 1.82
CA GLN A 43 1.35 1.72 1.88
C GLN A 43 2.50 2.64 1.44
N PHE A 44 3.73 2.38 1.89
CA PHE A 44 4.91 3.15 1.47
C PHE A 44 5.18 3.02 -0.04
N ILE A 45 5.16 1.79 -0.58
CA ILE A 45 5.38 1.53 -2.00
C ILE A 45 4.33 2.25 -2.83
N GLN A 46 3.05 2.09 -2.49
CA GLN A 46 1.94 2.73 -3.19
C GLN A 46 2.03 4.26 -3.15
N HIS A 47 2.34 4.84 -1.99
CA HIS A 47 2.55 6.28 -1.87
C HIS A 47 3.69 6.75 -2.78
N SER A 48 4.79 6.00 -2.83
CA SER A 48 5.94 6.32 -3.67
C SER A 48 5.61 6.23 -5.16
N LEU A 49 4.83 5.21 -5.58
CA LEU A 49 4.36 5.06 -6.95
C LEU A 49 3.42 6.20 -7.37
N LEU A 50 2.56 6.67 -6.47
CA LEU A 50 1.70 7.84 -6.72
C LEU A 50 2.53 9.12 -6.85
N TYR A 51 3.52 9.31 -5.97
CA TYR A 51 4.43 10.44 -6.04
C TYR A 51 5.18 10.51 -7.38
N LEU A 52 5.68 9.37 -7.87
CA LEU A 52 6.34 9.27 -9.17
C LEU A 52 5.43 9.62 -10.35
N GLN A 53 4.12 9.43 -10.20
CA GLN A 53 3.10 9.82 -11.18
C GLN A 53 2.69 11.30 -11.05
N GLY A 54 3.22 12.03 -10.07
CA GLY A 54 2.77 13.39 -9.75
C GLY A 54 1.37 13.44 -9.11
N VAL A 55 0.86 12.31 -8.61
CA VAL A 55 -0.43 12.26 -7.93
C VAL A 55 -0.25 12.75 -6.50
N ARG A 56 -0.95 13.85 -6.17
CA ARG A 56 -1.00 14.38 -4.82
C ARG A 56 -2.13 13.72 -4.03
N VAL A 57 -1.78 13.05 -2.94
CA VAL A 57 -2.78 12.56 -1.98
C VAL A 57 -3.05 13.65 -0.95
N PRO A 58 -4.32 14.05 -0.74
CA PRO A 58 -4.67 15.06 0.24
C PRO A 58 -4.32 14.60 1.65
N ASP A 59 -3.87 15.54 2.48
CA ASP A 59 -3.60 15.27 3.89
C ASP A 59 -4.92 15.21 4.71
N PRO A 60 -4.91 14.67 5.95
CA PRO A 60 -6.12 14.58 6.75
C PRO A 60 -6.81 15.94 7.01
N PRO A 61 -6.09 17.07 7.23
CA PRO A 61 -6.70 18.40 7.27
C PRO A 61 -7.46 18.78 5.99
N GLU A 62 -6.87 18.59 4.81
CA GLU A 62 -7.53 18.84 3.53
C GLU A 62 -8.75 17.94 3.31
N LEU A 63 -8.66 16.68 3.75
CA LEU A 63 -9.81 15.77 3.75
C LEU A 63 -10.90 16.23 4.71
N LYS A 64 -10.55 16.86 5.85
CA LYS A 64 -11.53 17.38 6.81
C LYS A 64 -12.35 18.54 6.24
N GLU A 65 -11.76 19.37 5.39
CA GLU A 65 -12.50 20.44 4.68
C GLU A 65 -13.56 19.87 3.74
N ARG A 66 -13.26 18.74 3.09
CA ARG A 66 -14.17 18.05 2.15
C ARG A 66 -15.18 17.14 2.83
N PHE A 67 -14.83 16.58 3.98
CA PHE A 67 -15.64 15.65 4.77
C PHE A 67 -15.73 16.12 6.24
N PRO A 68 -16.42 17.24 6.50
CA PRO A 68 -16.44 17.87 7.82
C PRO A 68 -17.12 17.03 8.89
N ASP A 69 -17.98 16.10 8.52
CA ASP A 69 -18.69 15.16 9.39
C ASP A 69 -17.84 13.97 9.83
N LYS A 70 -16.74 13.67 9.14
CA LYS A 70 -15.90 12.50 9.42
C LYS A 70 -14.93 12.76 10.57
N ASN A 71 -14.73 11.73 11.39
CA ASN A 71 -13.72 11.75 12.45
C ASN A 71 -12.31 11.44 11.88
N PRO A 72 -11.23 11.68 12.65
CA PRO A 72 -9.86 11.46 12.17
C PRO A 72 -9.58 10.05 11.65
N ALA A 73 -10.13 9.01 12.28
CA ALA A 73 -9.94 7.63 11.83
C ALA A 73 -10.57 7.40 10.45
N GLN A 74 -11.80 7.89 10.24
CA GLN A 74 -12.49 7.81 8.95
C GLN A 74 -11.77 8.59 7.85
N LEU A 75 -11.14 9.71 8.18
CA LEU A 75 -10.34 10.49 7.23
C LEU A 75 -9.06 9.75 6.84
N ILE A 76 -8.40 9.10 7.80
CA ILE A 76 -7.24 8.24 7.55
C ILE A 76 -7.63 7.06 6.66
N ASP A 77 -8.80 6.46 6.88
CA ASP A 77 -9.26 5.35 6.05
C ASP A 77 -9.56 5.80 4.61
N ILE A 78 -10.15 6.98 4.42
CA ILE A 78 -10.31 7.57 3.09
C ILE A 78 -8.95 7.84 2.44
N GLN A 79 -7.99 8.37 3.20
CA GLN A 79 -6.64 8.60 2.69
C GLN A 79 -5.99 7.30 2.22
N ARG A 80 -6.18 6.21 2.98
CA ARG A 80 -5.70 4.86 2.62
C ARG A 80 -6.40 4.30 1.38
N GLU A 81 -7.70 4.52 1.25
CA GLU A 81 -8.45 4.15 0.04
C GLU A 81 -7.91 4.90 -1.19
N ILE A 82 -7.57 6.19 -1.04
CA ILE A 82 -6.97 7.01 -2.11
C ILE A 82 -5.59 6.48 -2.49
N TYR A 83 -4.79 5.96 -1.55
CA TYR A 83 -3.53 5.32 -1.91
C TYR A 83 -3.76 4.16 -2.89
N GLY A 84 -4.80 3.35 -2.69
CA GLY A 84 -5.15 2.26 -3.61
C GLY A 84 -4.37 0.95 -3.38
N CYS A 85 -3.53 0.89 -2.34
CA CYS A 85 -2.87 -0.33 -1.89
C CYS A 85 -3.92 -1.31 -1.33
N LYS A 86 -3.96 -2.53 -1.85
CA LYS A 86 -4.89 -3.59 -1.40
C LYS A 86 -4.14 -4.69 -0.70
N PHE A 87 -4.59 -5.04 0.50
CA PHE A 87 -3.99 -6.09 1.31
C PHE A 87 -5.06 -7.07 1.79
N ASN A 88 -4.86 -8.36 1.53
CA ASN A 88 -5.73 -9.43 2.01
C ASN A 88 -5.17 -9.97 3.34
N TRP A 89 -5.92 -9.77 4.43
CA TRP A 89 -5.49 -10.18 5.77
C TRP A 89 -5.57 -11.70 6.01
N GLU A 90 -6.28 -12.44 5.16
CA GLU A 90 -6.39 -13.90 5.24
C GLU A 90 -5.19 -14.55 4.54
N THR A 91 -4.89 -14.12 3.32
CA THR A 91 -3.83 -14.72 2.48
C THR A 91 -2.47 -14.02 2.62
N GLY A 92 -2.46 -12.81 3.17
CA GLY A 92 -1.29 -11.94 3.21
C GLY A 92 -0.93 -11.33 1.85
N SER A 93 -1.81 -11.43 0.84
CA SER A 93 -1.53 -10.92 -0.50
C SER A 93 -1.55 -9.39 -0.55
N LEU A 94 -0.60 -8.80 -1.25
CA LEU A 94 -0.40 -7.37 -1.39
C LEU A 94 -0.39 -6.97 -2.88
N ILE A 95 -1.27 -6.03 -3.21
CA ILE A 95 -1.41 -5.48 -4.57
C ILE A 95 -1.26 -3.97 -4.51
N VAL A 96 -0.49 -3.43 -5.45
CA VAL A 96 -0.30 -1.99 -5.67
C VAL A 96 -0.69 -1.60 -7.10
N CYS A 97 -0.86 -0.30 -7.32
CA CYS A 97 -1.24 0.28 -8.61
C CYS A 97 -0.14 1.24 -9.08
N TYR A 98 0.21 1.14 -10.36
CA TYR A 98 1.06 2.11 -11.04
C TYR A 98 0.49 2.40 -12.42
N LYS A 99 0.15 3.68 -12.67
CA LYS A 99 -0.66 4.11 -13.83
C LYS A 99 -2.02 3.40 -13.79
N ASP A 100 -2.41 2.76 -14.89
CA ASP A 100 -3.69 2.04 -15.01
C ASP A 100 -3.56 0.53 -14.68
N ASP A 101 -2.35 0.09 -14.29
CA ASP A 101 -2.00 -1.31 -14.13
C ASP A 101 -1.85 -1.71 -12.66
N LEU A 102 -2.11 -2.99 -12.38
CA LEU A 102 -2.07 -3.58 -11.06
C LEU A 102 -0.90 -4.55 -10.94
N PHE A 103 -0.21 -4.51 -9.81
CA PHE A 103 0.97 -5.31 -9.57
C PHE A 103 0.81 -6.07 -8.27
N GLU A 104 0.98 -7.38 -8.36
CA GLU A 104 1.07 -8.29 -7.23
C GLU A 104 2.53 -8.33 -6.77
N ILE A 105 2.77 -7.95 -5.51
CA ILE A 105 4.12 -7.76 -4.97
C ILE A 105 4.33 -8.51 -3.64
N THR A 106 3.48 -9.50 -3.38
CA THR A 106 3.40 -10.21 -2.10
C THR A 106 4.70 -10.89 -1.78
N SER A 107 5.24 -11.68 -2.72
CA SER A 107 6.47 -12.44 -2.54
C SER A 107 7.65 -11.52 -2.19
N GLU A 108 7.85 -10.45 -2.95
CA GLU A 108 8.92 -9.48 -2.73
C GLU A 108 8.75 -8.74 -1.41
N ALA A 109 7.52 -8.33 -1.08
CA ALA A 109 7.23 -7.64 0.18
C ALA A 109 7.47 -8.56 1.38
N LYS A 110 7.07 -9.83 1.30
CA LYS A 110 7.32 -10.83 2.34
C LYS A 110 8.81 -11.05 2.56
N GLU A 111 9.60 -11.17 1.48
CA GLU A 111 11.05 -11.31 1.58
C GLU A 111 11.72 -10.10 2.23
N ILE A 112 11.32 -8.89 1.83
CA ILE A 112 11.84 -7.64 2.43
C ILE A 112 11.48 -7.59 3.91
N VAL A 113 10.24 -7.92 4.28
CA VAL A 113 9.82 -7.93 5.68
C VAL A 113 10.63 -8.95 6.48
N ALA A 114 10.70 -10.20 6.01
CA ALA A 114 11.45 -11.26 6.68
C ALA A 114 12.93 -10.90 6.89
N ALA A 115 13.55 -10.24 5.91
CA ALA A 115 14.97 -9.86 5.95
C ALA A 115 15.27 -8.61 6.80
N ASN A 116 14.24 -7.91 7.30
CA ASN A 116 14.40 -6.69 8.11
C ASN A 116 13.68 -6.77 9.46
N VAL A 117 13.19 -7.96 9.82
CA VAL A 117 12.73 -8.25 11.18
C VAL A 117 13.88 -8.82 12.00
N THR A 118 14.02 -8.35 13.23
CA THR A 118 15.01 -8.87 14.19
C THR A 118 14.50 -10.14 14.87
N SER A 119 15.44 -10.97 15.37
CA SER A 119 15.13 -12.24 16.04
C SER A 119 14.23 -12.12 17.28
N ASP A 120 14.13 -10.92 17.87
CA ASP A 120 13.31 -10.65 19.05
C ASP A 120 11.81 -10.47 18.74
N LEU A 121 11.45 -10.34 17.47
CA LEU A 121 10.08 -9.99 17.10
C LEU A 121 9.07 -11.11 17.37
N ALA A 122 9.52 -12.37 17.42
CA ALA A 122 8.69 -13.50 17.82
C ALA A 122 8.24 -13.42 19.29
N ALA A 123 8.95 -12.64 20.13
CA ALA A 123 8.59 -12.38 21.52
C ALA A 123 7.74 -11.10 21.70
N CYS A 124 7.68 -10.24 20.68
CA CYS A 124 6.94 -8.98 20.72
C CYS A 124 5.46 -9.19 20.32
N CYS A 125 4.68 -9.82 21.20
CA CYS A 125 3.22 -9.78 21.13
C CYS A 125 2.72 -8.37 21.46
N GLY A 126 2.75 -7.45 20.49
CA GLY A 126 2.25 -6.08 20.64
C GLY A 126 2.37 -5.24 19.36
N PHE A 127 1.65 -4.11 19.32
CA PHE A 127 1.78 -3.05 18.29
C PHE A 127 3.09 -2.25 18.41
N ASP A 128 4.12 -2.86 18.99
CA ASP A 128 5.46 -2.30 19.09
C ASP A 128 6.15 -2.45 17.74
N ASP A 129 6.77 -1.37 17.27
CA ASP A 129 7.66 -1.30 16.11
C ASP A 129 9.09 -1.77 16.45
N ARG A 130 9.37 -2.02 17.74
CA ARG A 130 10.58 -2.65 18.23
C ARG A 130 10.80 -4.02 17.57
N GLY A 131 11.63 -4.00 16.53
CA GLY A 131 12.15 -5.16 15.82
C GLY A 131 11.85 -5.21 14.33
N PHE A 132 11.26 -4.16 13.73
CA PHE A 132 11.23 -3.99 12.27
C PHE A 132 12.03 -2.76 11.84
N ASP A 133 13.09 -2.97 11.05
CA ASP A 133 13.91 -1.88 10.50
C ASP A 133 13.22 -1.28 9.25
N PHE A 134 12.33 -0.32 9.48
CA PHE A 134 11.53 0.29 8.42
C PHE A 134 12.39 1.07 7.41
N ASN A 135 13.45 1.73 7.87
CA ASN A 135 14.34 2.50 6.99
C ASN A 135 15.05 1.58 6.01
N ARG A 136 15.63 0.48 6.50
CA ARG A 136 16.28 -0.52 5.64
C ARG A 136 15.27 -1.24 4.74
N ALA A 137 14.06 -1.51 5.24
CA ALA A 137 13.00 -2.09 4.44
C ALA A 137 12.58 -1.17 3.28
N CYS A 138 12.44 0.13 3.53
CA CYS A 138 12.11 1.11 2.48
C CYS A 138 13.19 1.19 1.40
N ASN A 139 14.47 1.24 1.78
CA ASN A 139 15.56 1.24 0.81
C ASN A 139 15.51 0.00 -0.10
N LYS A 140 15.34 -1.19 0.49
CA LYS A 140 15.18 -2.43 -0.30
C LYS A 140 13.92 -2.43 -1.17
N ALA A 141 12.82 -1.86 -0.69
CA ALA A 141 11.58 -1.78 -1.46
C ALA A 141 11.70 -0.84 -2.66
N VAL A 142 12.45 0.26 -2.51
CA VAL A 142 12.79 1.14 -3.64
C VAL A 142 13.62 0.37 -4.67
N GLU A 143 14.74 -0.20 -4.25
CA GLU A 143 15.67 -0.95 -5.12
C GLU A 143 15.02 -2.17 -5.80
N LYS A 144 14.09 -2.85 -5.13
CA LYS A 144 13.53 -4.13 -5.62
C LYS A 144 12.15 -4.02 -6.24
N ILE A 145 11.22 -3.30 -5.63
CA ILE A 145 9.81 -3.32 -6.06
C ILE A 145 9.51 -2.12 -6.95
N ILE A 146 9.84 -0.92 -6.46
CA ILE A 146 9.51 0.31 -7.19
C ILE A 146 10.31 0.39 -8.50
N GLU A 147 11.61 0.10 -8.46
CA GLU A 147 12.43 0.06 -9.67
C GLU A 147 11.92 -0.97 -10.68
N ASN A 148 11.64 -2.21 -10.26
CA ASN A 148 11.16 -3.26 -11.18
C ASN A 148 9.79 -2.93 -11.80
N ILE A 149 8.86 -2.34 -11.03
CA ILE A 149 7.57 -1.89 -11.59
C ILE A 149 7.79 -0.76 -12.60
N THR A 150 8.63 0.22 -12.26
CA THR A 150 8.82 1.41 -13.10
C THR A 150 9.66 1.16 -14.35
N SER A 151 10.56 0.17 -14.32
CA SER A 151 11.35 -0.30 -15.47
C SER A 151 10.60 -1.30 -16.35
N GLY A 152 9.49 -1.86 -15.86
CA GLY A 152 8.67 -2.85 -16.57
C GLY A 152 9.17 -4.30 -16.44
N GLU A 153 10.06 -4.56 -15.48
CA GLU A 153 10.52 -5.92 -15.15
C GLU A 153 9.43 -6.73 -14.45
N THR A 154 8.71 -6.13 -13.48
CA THR A 154 7.51 -6.73 -12.89
C THR A 154 6.35 -6.58 -13.87
N GLN A 155 5.71 -7.69 -14.22
CA GLN A 155 4.55 -7.68 -15.12
C GLN A 155 3.27 -7.35 -14.37
N PRO A 156 2.33 -6.62 -15.00
CA PRO A 156 1.01 -6.37 -14.41
C PRO A 156 0.13 -7.63 -14.41
N LEU A 157 -0.89 -7.63 -13.55
CA LEU A 157 -1.93 -8.66 -13.41
C LEU A 157 -2.89 -8.74 -14.60
#